data_AF-A0A349SHY6-F1
#
_entry.id   AF-A0A349SHY6-F1
#
_cell.length_a   1.000
_cell.length_b   1.000
_cell.length_c   1.000
_cell.angle_alpha   90.00
_cell.angle_beta   90.00
_cell.angle_gamma   90.00
#
_symmetry.space_group_name_H-M   'P 1'
#
loop_
_entity.id
_entity.type
_entity.pdbx_description
1 polymer ?
#
loop_
_entity_poly.entity_id
_entity_poly.type
_entity_poly.pdbx_seq_one_letter_code
_entity_poly.pdbx_strand_id
1 'polypeptide(L)' 'MPTNVSPEYKQAEVEYRQAREPRERLECLQDMLRTIPKHKGTENLQADIKTRIKQLR' A
#
# COMPACT_ATOMS: atom_id res chain seq x y z
N MET A 1 11.21 10.98 -8.26
CA MET A 1 11.26 10.13 -9.47
C MET A 1 9.87 9.55 -9.71
N PRO A 2 9.42 9.34 -10.96
CA PRO A 2 8.19 8.61 -11.20
C PRO A 2 8.36 7.18 -10.68
N THR A 3 7.54 6.80 -9.70
CA THR A 3 7.54 5.46 -9.14
C THR A 3 6.64 4.60 -10.00
N ASN A 4 7.23 3.80 -10.88
CA ASN A 4 6.49 2.80 -11.65
C ASN A 4 6.08 1.66 -10.71
N VAL A 5 4.88 1.77 -10.14
CA VAL A 5 4.24 0.72 -9.35
C VAL A 5 3.51 -0.27 -10.26
N SER A 6 3.42 -1.52 -9.80
CA SER A 6 2.74 -2.61 -10.51
C SER A 6 1.24 -2.34 -10.69
N PRO A 7 0.58 -2.90 -11.71
CA PRO A 7 -0.88 -2.82 -11.85
C PRO A 7 -1.62 -3.31 -10.60
N GLU A 8 -1.12 -4.37 -9.97
CA GLU A 8 -1.68 -4.95 -8.75
C GLU A 8 -1.61 -3.97 -7.58
N TYR A 9 -0.50 -3.22 -7.47
CA TYR A 9 -0.39 -2.15 -6.48
C TYR A 9 -1.42 -1.05 -6.71
N LYS A 10 -1.61 -0.62 -7.97
CA LYS A 10 -2.59 0.43 -8.30
C LYS A 10 -4.01 -0.01 -7.96
N GLN A 11 -4.34 -1.28 -8.22
CA GLN A 11 -5.63 -1.84 -7.85
C GLN A 11 -5.83 -1.85 -6.34
N ALA A 12 -4.85 -2.35 -5.57
CA ALA A 12 -4.90 -2.33 -4.11
C ALA A 12 -4.97 -0.91 -3.54
N GLU A 13 -4.33 0.07 -4.18
CA GLU A 13 -4.43 1.49 -3.80
C GLU A 13 -5.85 2.05 -4.04
N VAL A 14 -6.48 1.70 -5.15
CA VAL A 14 -7.88 2.08 -5.43
C VAL A 14 -8.82 1.47 -4.39
N GLU A 15 -8.65 0.18 -4.07
CA GLU A 15 -9.43 -0.51 -3.04
C GLU A 15 -9.22 0.13 -1.67
N TYR A 16 -7.98 0.43 -1.29
CA TYR A 16 -7.67 1.16 -0.04
C TYR A 16 -8.39 2.51 0.05
N ARG A 17 -8.45 3.26 -1.06
CA ARG A 17 -9.15 4.56 -1.11
C ARG A 17 -10.66 4.43 -1.02
N GLN A 18 -11.22 3.30 -1.46
CA GLN A 18 -12.65 3.01 -1.40
C GLN A 18 -13.08 2.38 -0.05
N ALA A 19 -12.15 1.70 0.63
CA ALA A 19 -12.38 1.02 1.90
C ALA A 19 -12.87 1.99 2.99
N ARG A 20 -13.99 1.62 3.63
CA ARG A 20 -14.62 2.42 4.68
C ARG A 20 -14.31 1.86 6.06
N GLU A 21 -14.19 0.54 6.16
CA GLU A 21 -13.93 -0.12 7.42
C GLU A 21 -12.43 -0.18 7.74
N PRO A 22 -12.03 -0.01 9.02
CA PRO A 22 -10.62 -0.15 9.42
C PRO A 22 -9.99 -1.49 9.02
N ARG A 23 -10.78 -2.56 9.07
CA ARG A 23 -10.33 -3.91 8.68
C ARG A 23 -10.04 -3.99 7.18
N GLU A 24 -10.95 -3.50 6.34
CA GLU A 24 -10.77 -3.47 4.89
C GLU A 24 -9.53 -2.64 4.51
N ARG A 25 -9.34 -1.49 5.17
CA ARG A 25 -8.15 -0.66 4.98
C ARG A 25 -6.86 -1.39 5.34
N LEU A 26 -6.88 -2.16 6.44
CA LEU A 26 -5.72 -2.95 6.86
C LEU A 26 -5.39 -4.05 5.84
N GLU A 27 -6.39 -4.74 5.32
CA GLU A 27 -6.22 -5.77 4.27
C GLU A 27 -5.65 -5.15 2.99
N CYS A 28 -6.21 -4.03 2.51
CA CYS A 28 -5.72 -3.33 1.32
C CYS A 28 -4.26 -2.86 1.49
N LEU A 29 -3.90 -2.31 2.66
CA LEU A 29 -2.51 -1.90 2.93
C LEU A 29 -1.53 -3.07 2.91
N GLN A 30 -1.94 -4.25 3.39
CA GLN A 30 -1.12 -5.45 3.33
C GLN A 30 -0.91 -5.90 1.88
N ASP A 31 -1.94 -5.82 1.04
CA ASP A 31 -1.83 -6.12 -0.39
C ASP A 31 -0.99 -5.11 -1.17
N MET A 32 -1.13 -3.82 -0.87
CA MET A 32 -0.23 -2.78 -1.37
C MET A 32 1.22 -3.09 -0.99
N LEU A 33 1.50 -3.50 0.25
CA LEU A 33 2.85 -3.85 0.71
C LEU A 33 3.40 -5.12 0.04
N ARG A 34 2.52 -6.07 -0.32
CA ARG A 34 2.88 -7.32 -0.99
C ARG A 34 3.26 -7.10 -2.46
N THR A 35 2.55 -6.19 -3.13
CA THR A 35 2.63 -5.97 -4.59
C THR A 35 3.56 -4.83 -5.00
N ILE A 36 3.92 -3.94 -4.06
CA ILE A 36 4.85 -2.85 -4.32
C ILE A 36 6.23 -3.37 -4.76
N PRO A 37 6.85 -2.78 -5.81
CA PRO A 37 8.23 -3.09 -6.19
C PRO A 37 9.20 -2.90 -5.01
N LYS A 38 10.28 -3.68 -4.98
CA LYS A 38 11.31 -3.63 -3.93
C LYS A 38 12.61 -3.05 -4.47
N HIS A 39 12.58 -1.75 -4.77
CA HIS A 39 13.76 -1.00 -5.20
C HIS A 39 13.83 0.37 -4.54
N LYS A 40 14.95 1.09 -4.70
CA LYS A 40 15.19 2.40 -4.07
C LYS A 40 14.06 3.42 -4.31
N GLY A 41 13.45 3.42 -5.50
CA GLY A 41 12.34 4.32 -5.84
C GLY A 41 11.01 4.10 -5.09
N THR A 42 10.90 3.05 -4.29
CA THR A 42 9.69 2.67 -3.52
C THR A 42 9.93 2.60 -2.01
N GLU A 43 11.15 2.86 -1.53
CA GLU A 43 11.49 2.69 -0.10
C GLU A 43 10.61 3.57 0.81
N ASN A 44 10.45 4.84 0.46
CA ASN A 44 9.60 5.77 1.21
C ASN A 44 8.13 5.32 1.22
N LEU A 45 7.64 4.81 0.09
CA LEU A 45 6.26 4.33 -0.04
C LEU A 45 6.03 3.07 0.79
N GLN A 46 7.00 2.14 0.81
CA GLN A 46 6.96 0.98 1.70
C GLN A 46 6.94 1.37 3.18
N ALA A 47 7.76 2.37 3.56
CA ALA A 47 7.81 2.86 4.93
C ALA A 47 6.48 3.50 5.37
N ASP A 48 5.86 4.30 4.49
CA ASP A 48 4.56 4.91 4.73
C ASP A 48 3.46 3.83 4.90
N ILE A 49 3.41 2.84 4.01
CA ILE A 49 2.44 1.74 4.09
C ILE A 49 2.60 0.97 5.42
N LYS A 50 3.83 0.59 5.80
CA LYS A 50 4.11 -0.10 7.07
C LYS A 50 3.67 0.72 8.28
N THR A 51 3.86 2.03 8.23
CA THR A 51 3.45 2.95 9.30
C THR A 51 1.93 2.97 9.45
N ARG A 52 1.18 3.04 8.35
CA ARG A 52 -0.28 2.99 8.36
C ARG A 52 -0.82 1.64 8.86
N ILE A 53 -0.19 0.53 8.46
CA ILE A 53 -0.54 -0.81 8.98
C ILE A 53 -0.37 -0.85 10.50
N LYS A 54 0.72 -0.30 11.04
CA LYS A 54 0.96 -0.25 12.48
C LYS A 54 -0.07 0.60 13.23
N GLN A 55 -0.57 1.67 12.63
CA GLN A 55 -1.57 2.55 13.24
C GLN A 55 -2.99 1.94 13.26
N LEU A 56 -3.28 1.00 12.35
CA LEU A 56 -4.58 0.34 12.25
C LEU A 56 -4.64 -1.01 12.97
N ARG A 57 -3.51 -1.51 13.45
CA ARG A 57 -3.42 -2.70 14.31
C ARG A 57 -3.48 -2.27 15.77
#